data_AF-A0A2E7SF08-F1
#
_entry.id   AF-A0A2E7SF08-F1
#
_cell.length_a   1.000
_cell.length_b   1.000
_cell.length_c   1.000
_cell.angle_alpha   90.00
_cell.angle_beta   90.00
_cell.angle_gamma   90.00
#
_symmetry.space_group_name_H-M   'P 1'
#
loop_
_entity.id
_entity.type
_entity.pdbx_description
1 polymer ?
#
loop_
_entity_poly.entity_id
_entity_poly.type
_entity_poly.pdbx_seq_one_letter_code
_entity_poly.pdbx_strand_id
1 'polypeptide(L)'
;MNSLTRFVVLTAGLSLGCANLHAAEAKPHVVLLSGESLYGSATTLPRFAKRLGQEHGYRCTVIVRKEEHRFPSLDSLGQADLVIVFARRMQLPAEQLGQVKQYIESGKPVIGLRTASHAIQNWLEFDKLVLGGNYQGHHKNNLSGNASIVPAAKGHPILDGVADEFKMGGSLYKNTTLARAAKPLLSGAVEGHPAEPVAWTHSYKGNRTFYTSLGHADDFANPNFHKLVTNAIAWCLGADARPGAIAIAAQYGVEPGEPFRVGVALFEKMWRDNKLTLLDVRTTPEYRAGHLPDTKWIDWFSPTFADEAAKLDKDKFYLVYCAGGVRSARACKKMSGMGFKYLVDLAPGFKGWKAAGKAIQK
;
A
#
# COMPACT_ATOMS: atom_id res chain seq x y z
N MET A 1 15.31 -82.92 8.95
CA MET A 1 16.59 -82.25 9.25
C MET A 1 16.73 -81.02 8.37
N ASN A 2 16.97 -79.88 9.01
CA ASN A 2 17.43 -78.58 8.46
C ASN A 2 16.45 -77.79 7.59
N SER A 3 16.21 -76.49 7.75
CA SER A 3 16.57 -75.47 8.74
C SER A 3 15.71 -74.24 8.39
N LEU A 4 14.90 -73.73 9.31
CA LEU A 4 14.11 -72.50 9.11
C LEU A 4 14.90 -71.31 9.67
N THR A 5 15.61 -70.61 8.78
CA THR A 5 16.33 -69.38 9.11
C THR A 5 15.33 -68.22 9.19
N ARG A 6 15.02 -67.76 10.40
CA ARG A 6 14.26 -66.52 10.64
C ARG A 6 15.17 -65.32 10.34
N PHE A 7 14.79 -64.53 9.34
CA PHE A 7 15.34 -63.18 9.15
C PHE A 7 14.67 -62.23 10.15
N VAL A 8 15.47 -61.67 11.07
CA VAL A 8 15.06 -60.52 11.89
C VAL A 8 15.43 -59.27 11.08
N VAL A 9 14.41 -58.56 10.59
CA VAL A 9 14.60 -57.22 10.00
C VAL A 9 14.63 -56.22 11.14
N LEU A 10 15.84 -55.71 11.45
CA LEU A 10 16.02 -54.57 12.35
C LEU A 10 15.72 -53.29 11.55
N THR A 11 14.55 -52.69 11.73
CA THR A 11 14.25 -51.35 11.21
C THR A 11 14.93 -50.32 12.12
N ALA A 12 16.11 -49.85 11.72
CA ALA A 12 16.71 -48.66 12.30
C ALA A 12 15.85 -47.44 11.91
N GLY A 13 15.03 -46.96 12.85
CA GLY A 13 14.27 -45.73 12.70
C GLY A 13 15.22 -44.54 12.66
N LEU A 14 15.49 -44.02 11.47
CA LEU A 14 16.14 -42.73 11.27
C LEU A 14 15.11 -41.64 11.64
N SER A 15 15.16 -41.14 12.88
CA SER A 15 14.44 -39.93 13.24
C SER A 15 15.11 -38.74 12.55
N LEU A 16 14.65 -38.41 11.34
CA LEU A 16 14.94 -37.12 10.73
C LEU A 16 14.31 -36.05 11.63
N GLY A 17 15.13 -35.43 12.47
CA GLY A 17 14.78 -34.20 13.15
C GLY A 17 14.43 -33.15 12.10
N CYS A 18 13.17 -32.73 12.08
CA CYS A 18 12.73 -31.57 11.32
C CYS A 18 13.41 -30.33 11.89
N ALA A 19 14.60 -30.01 11.40
CA ALA A 19 15.15 -28.68 11.53
C ALA A 19 14.24 -27.75 10.73
N ASN A 20 13.52 -26.85 11.43
CA ASN A 20 12.80 -25.75 10.84
C ASN A 20 13.81 -24.80 10.17
N LEU A 21 14.20 -25.13 8.94
CA LEU A 21 14.80 -24.19 8.01
C LEU A 21 13.72 -23.15 7.68
N HIS A 22 13.71 -22.04 8.42
CA HIS A 22 13.08 -20.82 7.93
C HIS A 22 13.83 -20.45 6.64
N ALA A 23 13.26 -20.82 5.48
CA ALA A 23 13.71 -20.29 4.21
C ALA A 23 13.62 -18.76 4.31
N ALA A 24 14.75 -18.07 4.17
CA ALA A 24 14.76 -16.62 4.13
C ALA A 24 13.79 -16.18 3.03
N GLU A 25 12.77 -15.40 3.41
CA GLU A 25 11.73 -14.96 2.48
C GLU A 25 12.38 -14.22 1.30
N ALA A 26 12.10 -14.66 0.08
CA ALA A 26 12.74 -14.11 -1.11
C ALA A 26 12.34 -12.64 -1.27
N LYS A 27 13.33 -11.75 -1.37
CA LYS A 27 13.11 -10.31 -1.56
C LYS A 27 12.36 -10.05 -2.87
N PRO A 28 11.22 -9.34 -2.87
CA PRO A 28 10.49 -9.03 -4.10
C PRO A 28 11.38 -8.30 -5.11
N HIS A 29 11.27 -8.69 -6.39
CA HIS A 29 12.05 -8.16 -7.49
C HIS A 29 11.29 -7.08 -8.26
N VAL A 30 11.80 -5.85 -8.17
CA VAL A 30 11.31 -4.69 -8.92
C VAL A 30 12.22 -4.43 -10.11
N VAL A 31 11.68 -4.51 -11.33
CA VAL A 31 12.39 -4.13 -12.56
C VAL A 31 11.96 -2.73 -12.98
N LEU A 32 12.91 -1.82 -13.22
CA LEU A 32 12.66 -0.44 -13.61
C LEU A 32 13.15 -0.22 -15.04
N LEU A 33 12.24 0.05 -15.96
CA LEU A 33 12.53 0.34 -17.36
C LEU A 33 12.69 1.84 -17.57
N SER A 34 13.93 2.26 -17.84
CA SER A 34 14.31 3.65 -18.14
C SER A 34 14.45 3.83 -19.65
N GLY A 35 13.35 4.21 -20.31
CA GLY A 35 13.25 4.32 -21.76
C GLY A 35 13.01 5.74 -22.28
N GLU A 36 13.20 6.77 -21.45
CA GLU A 36 13.04 8.17 -21.86
C GLU A 36 14.32 8.97 -21.67
N SER A 37 14.43 10.14 -22.28
CA SER A 37 15.63 11.01 -22.20
C SER A 37 15.32 12.49 -21.94
N LEU A 38 14.04 12.83 -21.80
CA LEU A 38 13.60 14.21 -21.60
C LEU A 38 13.66 14.61 -20.13
N TYR A 39 13.37 13.67 -19.22
CA TYR A 39 13.21 13.89 -17.79
C TYR A 39 14.32 13.24 -16.94
N GLY A 40 15.29 12.58 -17.59
CA GLY A 40 16.48 12.05 -16.92
C GLY A 40 16.26 10.74 -16.16
N SER A 41 15.33 9.89 -16.61
CA SER A 41 15.08 8.55 -16.04
C SER A 41 16.33 7.70 -15.88
N ALA A 42 17.30 7.82 -16.80
CA ALA A 42 18.58 7.12 -16.73
C ALA A 42 19.44 7.53 -15.51
N THR A 43 19.14 8.68 -14.89
CA THR A 43 19.76 9.15 -13.65
C THR A 43 18.85 8.94 -12.44
N THR A 44 17.55 9.24 -12.56
CA THR A 44 16.63 9.20 -11.41
C THR A 44 16.28 7.76 -11.01
N LEU A 45 16.04 6.85 -11.97
CA LEU A 45 15.67 5.47 -11.65
C LEU A 45 16.78 4.68 -10.96
N PRO A 46 18.07 4.74 -11.36
CA PRO A 46 19.15 4.09 -10.60
C PRO A 46 19.25 4.57 -9.15
N ARG A 47 19.11 5.87 -8.90
CA ARG A 47 19.13 6.43 -7.53
C ARG A 47 17.93 5.95 -6.72
N PHE A 48 16.74 5.97 -7.33
CA PHE A 48 15.52 5.50 -6.70
C PHE A 48 15.58 3.99 -6.40
N ALA A 49 16.06 3.17 -7.33
CA ALA A 49 16.26 1.73 -7.14
C ALA A 49 17.24 1.41 -6.00
N LYS A 50 18.35 2.14 -5.90
CA LYS A 50 19.29 2.01 -4.78
C LYS A 50 18.59 2.29 -3.45
N ARG A 51 17.79 3.35 -3.38
CA ARG A 51 17.01 3.71 -2.20
C ARG A 51 15.98 2.63 -1.84
N LEU A 52 15.24 2.11 -2.82
CA LEU A 52 14.29 1.00 -2.63
C LEU A 52 14.95 -0.23 -2.01
N GLY A 53 16.15 -0.60 -2.49
CA GLY A 53 16.90 -1.72 -1.92
C GLY A 53 17.40 -1.46 -0.49
N GLN A 54 17.83 -0.23 -0.20
CA GLN A 54 18.39 0.16 1.10
C GLN A 54 17.31 0.35 2.19
N GLU A 55 16.20 1.00 1.85
CA GLU A 55 15.16 1.40 2.80
C GLU A 55 14.01 0.39 2.90
N HIS A 56 13.76 -0.39 1.84
CA HIS A 56 12.60 -1.29 1.76
C HIS A 56 12.96 -2.74 1.44
N GLY A 57 14.25 -3.06 1.27
CA GLY A 57 14.71 -4.44 1.09
C GLY A 57 14.36 -5.07 -0.25
N TYR A 58 13.89 -4.30 -1.24
CA TYR A 58 13.60 -4.82 -2.58
C TYR A 58 14.87 -5.22 -3.33
N ARG A 59 14.79 -6.29 -4.12
CA ARG A 59 15.78 -6.55 -5.17
C ARG A 59 15.40 -5.66 -6.35
N CYS A 60 16.31 -4.82 -6.84
CA CYS A 60 16.02 -3.92 -7.97
C CYS A 60 16.93 -4.20 -9.17
N THR A 61 16.35 -4.20 -10.37
CA THR A 61 17.10 -4.21 -11.64
C THR A 61 16.66 -3.01 -12.46
N VAL A 62 17.60 -2.13 -12.79
CA VAL A 62 17.33 -0.99 -13.67
C VAL A 62 17.84 -1.30 -15.07
N ILE A 63 16.96 -1.15 -16.06
CA ILE A 63 17.28 -1.38 -17.47
C ILE A 63 17.14 -0.05 -18.19
N VAL A 64 18.28 0.54 -18.53
CA VAL A 64 18.34 1.78 -19.31
C VAL A 64 18.40 1.42 -20.78
N ARG A 65 17.56 2.06 -21.61
CA ARG A 65 17.60 1.85 -23.07
C ARG A 65 19.00 2.17 -23.61
N LYS A 66 19.46 1.37 -24.57
CA LYS A 66 20.77 1.56 -25.23
C LYS A 66 20.63 2.36 -26.52
N GLU A 67 19.51 2.16 -27.21
CA GLU A 67 19.18 2.79 -28.49
C GLU A 67 17.80 3.44 -28.40
N GLU A 68 17.38 4.15 -29.45
CA GLU A 68 16.15 4.94 -29.43
C GLU A 68 14.92 4.11 -29.03
N HIS A 69 14.85 2.88 -29.53
CA HIS A 69 13.68 2.01 -29.41
C HIS A 69 13.97 0.66 -28.78
N ARG A 70 15.15 0.44 -28.19
CA ARG A 70 15.57 -0.87 -27.72
C ARG A 70 16.24 -0.83 -26.34
N PHE A 71 15.84 -1.76 -25.49
CA PHE A 71 16.54 -2.09 -24.25
C PHE A 71 17.68 -3.09 -24.51
N PRO A 72 18.74 -3.12 -23.70
CA PRO A 72 19.83 -4.08 -23.87
C PRO A 72 19.39 -5.55 -23.70
N SER A 73 18.52 -5.82 -22.72
CA SER A 73 17.85 -7.11 -22.51
C SER A 73 16.61 -6.87 -21.64
N LEU A 74 15.58 -7.71 -21.78
CA LEU A 74 14.39 -7.72 -20.91
C LEU A 74 14.18 -9.08 -20.22
N ASP A 75 15.19 -9.96 -20.18
CA ASP A 75 15.03 -11.33 -19.63
C ASP A 75 14.61 -11.32 -18.16
N SER A 76 15.04 -10.30 -17.42
CA SER A 76 14.66 -10.11 -16.01
C SER A 76 13.16 -9.94 -15.78
N LEU A 77 12.37 -9.60 -16.81
CA LEU A 77 10.90 -9.52 -16.69
C LEU A 77 10.28 -10.87 -16.31
N GLY A 78 10.88 -12.00 -16.72
CA GLY A 78 10.39 -13.34 -16.37
C GLY A 78 10.36 -13.62 -14.86
N GLN A 79 11.30 -13.01 -14.12
CA GLN A 79 11.45 -13.17 -12.66
C GLN A 79 11.00 -11.94 -11.86
N ALA A 80 10.53 -10.90 -12.53
CA ALA A 80 10.07 -9.69 -11.86
C ALA A 80 8.76 -9.96 -11.12
N ASP A 81 8.63 -9.40 -9.93
CA ASP A 81 7.39 -9.34 -9.17
C ASP A 81 6.63 -8.04 -9.48
N LEU A 82 7.35 -6.97 -9.83
CA LEU A 82 6.80 -5.68 -10.25
C LEU A 82 7.64 -5.06 -11.37
N VAL A 83 6.98 -4.44 -12.35
CA VAL A 83 7.64 -3.63 -13.39
C VAL A 83 7.22 -2.17 -13.28
N ILE A 84 8.21 -1.28 -13.19
CA ILE A 84 8.04 0.17 -13.29
C ILE A 84 8.45 0.61 -14.69
N VAL A 85 7.53 1.23 -15.42
CA VAL A 85 7.75 1.77 -16.76
C VAL A 85 7.94 3.28 -16.67
N PHE A 86 9.12 3.76 -17.05
CA PHE A 86 9.37 5.18 -17.31
C PHE A 86 10.06 5.32 -18.67
N ALA A 87 9.25 5.22 -19.72
CA ALA A 87 9.68 5.23 -21.11
C ALA A 87 8.85 6.23 -21.93
N ARG A 88 9.32 6.59 -23.13
CA ARG A 88 8.64 7.59 -23.97
C ARG A 88 8.80 7.25 -25.44
N ARG A 89 7.66 7.15 -26.15
CA ARG A 89 7.57 7.08 -27.62
C ARG A 89 8.49 6.05 -28.28
N MET A 90 8.68 4.88 -27.66
CA MET A 90 9.50 3.79 -28.19
C MET A 90 8.67 2.93 -29.16
N GLN A 91 9.28 2.53 -30.28
CA GLN A 91 8.77 1.47 -31.16
C GLN A 91 9.54 0.17 -30.88
N LEU A 92 9.16 -0.54 -29.82
CA LEU A 92 9.93 -1.70 -29.34
C LEU A 92 10.06 -2.78 -30.43
N PRO A 93 11.23 -3.42 -30.59
CA PRO A 93 11.36 -4.64 -31.41
C PRO A 93 10.28 -5.66 -31.02
N ALA A 94 9.78 -6.42 -31.99
CA ALA A 94 8.65 -7.35 -31.79
C ALA A 94 8.87 -8.30 -30.61
N GLU A 95 10.08 -8.81 -30.44
CA GLU A 95 10.48 -9.65 -29.30
C GLU A 95 10.30 -8.92 -27.95
N GLN A 96 10.85 -7.71 -27.82
CA GLN A 96 10.76 -6.93 -26.58
C GLN A 96 9.33 -6.48 -26.28
N LEU A 97 8.56 -6.14 -27.31
CA LEU A 97 7.13 -5.88 -27.16
C LEU A 97 6.40 -7.13 -26.65
N GLY A 98 6.74 -8.30 -27.19
CA GLY A 98 6.23 -9.60 -26.75
C GLY A 98 6.54 -9.88 -25.28
N GLN A 99 7.78 -9.67 -24.83
CA GLN A 99 8.19 -9.85 -23.44
C GLN A 99 7.43 -8.92 -22.48
N VAL A 100 7.25 -7.64 -22.84
CA VAL A 100 6.47 -6.69 -22.04
C VAL A 100 5.00 -7.10 -21.97
N LYS A 101 4.39 -7.47 -23.10
CA LYS A 101 3.00 -7.95 -23.14
C LYS A 101 2.82 -9.21 -22.31
N GLN A 102 3.69 -10.21 -22.47
CA GLN A 102 3.64 -11.46 -21.72
C GLN A 102 3.72 -11.22 -20.21
N TYR A 103 4.60 -10.34 -19.74
CA TYR A 103 4.66 -9.95 -18.34
C TYR A 103 3.31 -9.40 -17.84
N ILE A 104 2.75 -8.43 -18.57
CA ILE A 104 1.51 -7.75 -18.17
C ILE A 104 0.31 -8.71 -18.23
N GLU A 105 0.23 -9.52 -19.28
CA GLU A 105 -0.85 -10.49 -19.49
C GLU A 105 -0.82 -11.64 -18.48
N SER A 106 0.31 -11.89 -17.82
CA SER A 106 0.41 -12.82 -16.70
C SER A 106 -0.30 -12.33 -15.41
N GLY A 107 -0.83 -11.11 -15.40
CA GLY A 107 -1.53 -10.53 -14.25
C GLY A 107 -0.59 -9.93 -13.19
N LYS A 108 0.71 -9.86 -13.46
CA LYS A 108 1.69 -9.22 -12.58
C LYS A 108 1.53 -7.69 -12.58
N PRO A 109 1.82 -7.03 -11.45
CA PRO A 109 1.57 -5.61 -11.27
C PRO A 109 2.48 -4.72 -12.12
N VAL A 110 1.99 -3.52 -12.43
CA VAL A 110 2.71 -2.52 -13.24
C VAL A 110 2.59 -1.15 -12.58
N ILE A 111 3.68 -0.39 -12.59
CA ILE A 111 3.65 1.05 -12.29
C ILE A 111 4.05 1.83 -13.54
N GLY A 112 3.24 2.79 -13.95
CA GLY A 112 3.59 3.75 -15.00
C GLY A 112 3.96 5.11 -14.41
N LEU A 113 5.12 5.65 -14.79
CA LEU A 113 5.57 6.99 -14.39
C LEU A 113 5.58 7.94 -15.58
N ARG A 114 5.05 9.15 -15.38
CA ARG A 114 5.14 10.29 -16.30
C ARG A 114 4.77 9.89 -17.73
N THR A 115 5.76 9.73 -18.61
CA THR A 115 5.59 9.44 -20.04
C THR A 115 5.15 8.01 -20.34
N ALA A 116 5.00 7.15 -19.33
CA ALA A 116 4.49 5.78 -19.50
C ALA A 116 3.18 5.71 -20.28
N SER A 117 2.30 6.72 -20.14
CA SER A 117 1.04 6.85 -20.88
C SER A 117 1.21 6.95 -22.41
N HIS A 118 2.42 7.19 -22.89
CA HIS A 118 2.75 7.18 -24.31
C HIS A 118 4.13 6.55 -24.53
N ALA A 119 4.46 5.53 -23.73
CA ALA A 119 5.74 4.84 -23.79
C ALA A 119 5.93 4.01 -25.06
N ILE A 120 4.90 3.28 -25.51
CA ILE A 120 5.01 2.22 -26.52
C ILE A 120 4.15 2.57 -27.75
N GLN A 121 4.77 3.04 -28.82
CA GLN A 121 4.05 3.55 -30.00
C GLN A 121 3.48 2.44 -30.89
N ASN A 122 4.04 1.25 -30.81
CA ASN A 122 3.51 0.04 -31.45
C ASN A 122 2.59 -0.78 -30.53
N TRP A 123 2.08 -0.16 -29.46
CA TRP A 123 0.98 -0.65 -28.62
C TRP A 123 0.31 0.52 -27.88
N LEU A 124 -0.42 1.34 -28.64
CA LEU A 124 -1.03 2.59 -28.15
C LEU A 124 -2.08 2.34 -27.05
N GLU A 125 -2.72 1.17 -27.09
CA GLU A 125 -3.72 0.76 -26.11
C GLU A 125 -3.13 0.51 -24.72
N PHE A 126 -1.79 0.47 -24.56
CA PHE A 126 -1.14 0.31 -23.27
C PHE A 126 -1.64 1.32 -22.22
N ASP A 127 -1.83 2.59 -22.60
CA ASP A 127 -2.34 3.61 -21.68
C ASP A 127 -3.76 3.29 -21.20
N LYS A 128 -4.68 3.11 -22.16
CA LYS A 128 -6.10 2.94 -21.84
C LYS A 128 -6.42 1.58 -21.22
N LEU A 129 -5.76 0.51 -21.68
CA LEU A 129 -6.02 -0.85 -21.23
C LEU A 129 -5.27 -1.21 -19.96
N VAL A 130 -3.97 -0.86 -19.87
CA VAL A 130 -3.12 -1.30 -18.76
C VAL A 130 -3.07 -0.24 -17.67
N LEU A 131 -2.73 1.00 -18.03
CA LEU A 131 -2.61 2.08 -17.06
C LEU A 131 -3.96 2.66 -16.65
N GLY A 132 -5.02 2.46 -17.45
CA GLY A 132 -6.34 3.05 -17.24
C GLY A 132 -6.42 4.54 -17.54
N GLY A 133 -5.41 5.06 -18.26
CA GLY A 133 -5.28 6.46 -18.63
C GLY A 133 -6.02 6.85 -19.91
N ASN A 134 -5.89 8.12 -20.25
CA ASN A 134 -6.36 8.70 -21.50
C ASN A 134 -5.53 9.96 -21.79
N TYR A 135 -4.23 9.80 -22.03
CA TYR A 135 -3.32 10.92 -22.21
C TYR A 135 -3.63 11.70 -23.51
N GLN A 136 -3.92 12.99 -23.38
CA GLN A 136 -4.27 13.91 -24.48
C GLN A 136 -3.29 15.09 -24.61
N GLY A 137 -2.04 14.89 -24.19
CA GLY A 137 -1.03 15.95 -24.15
C GLY A 137 -0.89 16.60 -22.77
N HIS A 138 -0.34 17.81 -22.75
CA HIS A 138 -0.09 18.54 -21.51
C HIS A 138 -0.28 20.05 -21.67
N HIS A 139 -0.46 20.75 -20.56
CA HIS A 139 -0.45 22.21 -20.48
C HIS A 139 0.98 22.77 -20.61
N LYS A 140 1.12 24.10 -20.66
CA LYS A 140 2.41 24.76 -20.87
C LYS A 140 3.41 24.40 -19.76
N ASN A 141 4.67 24.19 -20.14
CA ASN A 141 5.74 23.73 -19.23
C ASN A 141 6.16 24.77 -18.17
N ASN A 142 5.84 26.05 -18.37
CA ASN A 142 6.16 27.11 -17.44
C ASN A 142 5.10 27.31 -16.33
N LEU A 143 4.00 26.55 -16.37
CA LEU A 143 2.97 26.62 -15.36
C LEU A 143 3.37 25.75 -14.16
N SER A 144 3.41 26.37 -12.98
CA SER A 144 3.56 25.67 -11.71
C SER A 144 2.20 25.15 -11.26
N GLY A 145 2.16 23.94 -10.72
CA GLY A 145 0.94 23.35 -10.19
C GLY A 145 1.13 22.68 -8.84
N ASN A 146 0.01 22.28 -8.25
CA ASN A 146 -0.03 21.42 -7.07
C ASN A 146 -0.80 20.14 -7.40
N ALA A 147 -0.43 19.05 -6.73
CA ALA A 147 -1.22 17.83 -6.65
C ALA A 147 -1.88 17.74 -5.27
N SER A 148 -3.16 17.39 -5.25
CA SER A 148 -3.97 17.29 -4.03
C SER A 148 -4.71 15.96 -3.97
N ILE A 149 -4.92 15.44 -2.76
CA ILE A 149 -5.64 14.19 -2.53
C ILE A 149 -7.10 14.34 -2.95
N VAL A 150 -7.58 13.41 -3.78
CA VAL A 150 -8.99 13.29 -4.11
C VAL A 150 -9.75 12.87 -2.83
N PRO A 151 -10.80 13.58 -2.39
CA PRO A 151 -11.46 13.30 -1.11
C PRO A 151 -11.92 11.85 -0.94
N ALA A 152 -12.46 11.24 -2.00
CA ALA A 152 -12.91 9.85 -2.00
C ALA A 152 -11.77 8.81 -1.87
N ALA A 153 -10.52 9.23 -2.08
CA ALA A 153 -9.34 8.38 -1.97
C ALA A 153 -8.67 8.47 -0.58
N LYS A 154 -9.13 9.37 0.30
CA LYS A 154 -8.55 9.50 1.66
C LYS A 154 -8.56 8.14 2.38
N GLY A 155 -7.42 7.79 2.97
CA GLY A 155 -7.20 6.50 3.65
C GLY A 155 -6.77 5.35 2.73
N HIS A 156 -6.61 5.57 1.42
CA HIS A 156 -6.01 4.58 0.53
C HIS A 156 -4.53 4.35 0.92
N PRO A 157 -4.01 3.11 1.02
CA PRO A 157 -2.65 2.83 1.49
C PRO A 157 -1.55 3.57 0.71
N ILE A 158 -1.75 3.76 -0.60
CA ILE A 158 -0.83 4.54 -1.45
C ILE A 158 -0.62 5.98 -0.94
N LEU A 159 -1.63 6.58 -0.32
CA LEU A 159 -1.59 7.96 0.17
C LEU A 159 -1.06 8.08 1.60
N ASP A 160 -0.63 6.98 2.22
CA ASP A 160 -0.16 6.98 3.60
C ASP A 160 1.08 7.86 3.79
N GLY A 161 0.93 8.93 4.57
CA GLY A 161 2.00 9.89 4.86
C GLY A 161 2.34 10.83 3.70
N VAL A 162 1.58 10.79 2.60
CA VAL A 162 1.57 11.80 1.53
C VAL A 162 0.75 13.00 2.03
N ALA A 163 1.26 14.22 1.82
CA ALA A 163 0.54 15.44 2.21
C ALA A 163 -0.78 15.60 1.42
N ASP A 164 -1.77 16.25 2.04
CA ASP A 164 -3.07 16.55 1.41
C ASP A 164 -2.91 17.36 0.12
N GLU A 165 -1.88 18.21 0.05
CA GLU A 165 -1.47 18.97 -1.14
C GLU A 165 0.07 19.11 -1.16
N PHE A 166 0.67 19.05 -2.35
CA PHE A 166 2.08 19.34 -2.56
C PHE A 166 2.38 19.85 -3.97
N LYS A 167 3.45 20.64 -4.11
CA LYS A 167 3.90 21.15 -5.40
C LYS A 167 4.30 20.01 -6.34
N MET A 168 3.73 19.98 -7.54
CA MET A 168 4.13 19.06 -8.60
C MET A 168 5.29 19.63 -9.42
N GLY A 169 6.14 18.73 -9.88
CA GLY A 169 7.11 18.99 -10.93
C GLY A 169 6.52 18.81 -12.33
N GLY A 170 7.11 19.52 -13.29
CA GLY A 170 6.76 19.42 -14.71
C GLY A 170 5.35 19.92 -15.07
N SER A 171 4.98 19.78 -16.34
CA SER A 171 3.67 20.17 -16.87
C SER A 171 2.52 19.26 -16.41
N LEU A 172 1.33 19.84 -16.26
CA LEU A 172 0.07 19.12 -16.01
C LEU A 172 -0.37 18.37 -17.27
N TYR A 173 -0.58 17.07 -17.16
CA TYR A 173 -1.06 16.23 -18.26
C TYR A 173 -2.58 16.29 -18.34
N LYS A 174 -3.11 16.26 -19.57
CA LYS A 174 -4.55 16.19 -19.84
C LYS A 174 -4.96 14.73 -19.86
N ASN A 175 -5.61 14.27 -18.79
CA ASN A 175 -5.96 12.85 -18.58
C ASN A 175 -7.47 12.65 -18.36
N THR A 176 -8.27 13.71 -18.46
CA THR A 176 -9.72 13.64 -18.25
C THR A 176 -10.34 12.49 -19.04
N THR A 177 -11.33 11.83 -18.41
CA THR A 177 -11.94 10.56 -18.86
C THR A 177 -11.01 9.35 -18.73
N LEU A 178 -10.60 9.04 -17.50
CA LEU A 178 -9.95 7.77 -17.19
C LEU A 178 -10.86 6.57 -17.51
N ALA A 179 -10.25 5.39 -17.66
CA ALA A 179 -11.00 4.15 -17.80
C ALA A 179 -11.96 3.94 -16.62
N ARG A 180 -13.13 3.32 -16.86
CA ARG A 180 -14.18 3.13 -15.83
C ARG A 180 -13.68 2.46 -14.54
N ALA A 181 -12.73 1.53 -14.67
CA ALA A 181 -12.16 0.81 -13.52
C ALA A 181 -10.99 1.56 -12.85
N ALA A 182 -10.52 2.68 -13.42
CA ALA A 182 -9.50 3.50 -12.82
C ALA A 182 -10.07 4.31 -11.64
N LYS A 183 -9.31 4.40 -10.55
CA LYS A 183 -9.70 5.13 -9.34
C LYS A 183 -8.71 6.26 -9.07
N PRO A 184 -9.09 7.52 -9.33
CA PRO A 184 -8.26 8.69 -9.03
C PRO A 184 -7.84 8.73 -7.56
N LEU A 185 -6.56 8.99 -7.32
CA LEU A 185 -5.97 9.21 -5.99
C LEU A 185 -5.56 10.67 -5.80
N LEU A 186 -4.93 11.27 -6.81
CA LEU A 186 -4.50 12.67 -6.80
C LEU A 186 -5.07 13.43 -8.00
N SER A 187 -5.44 14.69 -7.78
CA SER A 187 -5.79 15.65 -8.81
C SER A 187 -4.76 16.77 -8.84
N GLY A 188 -4.31 17.16 -10.04
CA GLY A 188 -3.37 18.26 -10.26
C GLY A 188 -4.08 19.48 -10.81
N ALA A 189 -3.66 20.67 -10.35
CA ALA A 189 -4.20 21.94 -10.81
C ALA A 189 -3.06 22.90 -11.17
N VAL A 190 -3.25 23.67 -12.24
CA VAL A 190 -2.41 24.79 -12.66
C VAL A 190 -3.30 26.00 -12.96
N GLU A 191 -2.75 27.20 -12.85
CA GLU A 191 -3.50 28.43 -13.09
C GLU A 191 -4.14 28.47 -14.49
N GLY A 192 -5.40 28.89 -14.56
CA GLY A 192 -6.13 29.10 -15.81
C GLY A 192 -6.59 27.83 -16.54
N HIS A 193 -6.46 26.64 -15.92
CA HIS A 193 -6.87 25.38 -16.52
C HIS A 193 -7.68 24.49 -15.56
N PRO A 194 -8.56 23.62 -16.08
CA PRO A 194 -9.23 22.62 -15.26
C PRO A 194 -8.25 21.70 -14.55
N ALA A 195 -8.66 21.19 -13.38
CA ALA A 195 -7.90 20.17 -12.68
C ALA A 195 -7.96 18.84 -13.42
N GLU A 196 -6.87 18.08 -13.39
CA GLU A 196 -6.70 16.82 -14.11
C GLU A 196 -6.31 15.70 -13.14
N PRO A 197 -6.67 14.43 -13.38
CA PRO A 197 -6.12 13.32 -12.62
C PRO A 197 -4.60 13.21 -12.85
N VAL A 198 -3.82 13.10 -11.77
CA VAL A 198 -2.35 13.00 -11.84
C VAL A 198 -1.80 11.74 -11.18
N ALA A 199 -2.61 11.01 -10.42
CA ALA A 199 -2.30 9.65 -9.98
C ALA A 199 -3.58 8.84 -9.76
N TRP A 200 -3.57 7.55 -10.13
CA TRP A 200 -4.70 6.65 -9.98
C TRP A 200 -4.27 5.19 -9.91
N THR A 201 -5.16 4.34 -9.40
CA THR A 201 -5.04 2.88 -9.53
C THR A 201 -5.89 2.36 -10.67
N HIS A 202 -5.53 1.22 -11.22
CA HIS A 202 -6.28 0.48 -12.22
C HIS A 202 -6.08 -1.03 -12.03
N SER A 203 -6.85 -1.83 -12.76
CA SER A 203 -6.65 -3.27 -12.84
C SER A 203 -6.87 -3.77 -14.26
N TYR A 204 -5.89 -4.49 -14.77
CA TYR A 204 -5.93 -5.17 -16.06
C TYR A 204 -5.51 -6.62 -15.86
N LYS A 205 -6.32 -7.58 -16.32
CA LYS A 205 -6.08 -9.03 -16.13
C LYS A 205 -5.83 -9.42 -14.66
N GLY A 206 -6.53 -8.76 -13.73
CA GLY A 206 -6.40 -9.01 -12.29
C GLY A 206 -5.18 -8.38 -11.64
N ASN A 207 -4.34 -7.69 -12.40
CA ASN A 207 -3.17 -7.01 -11.85
C ASN A 207 -3.57 -5.81 -10.97
N ARG A 208 -2.67 -5.43 -10.07
CA ARG A 208 -2.69 -4.13 -9.41
C ARG A 208 -1.81 -3.18 -10.20
N THR A 209 -2.43 -2.21 -10.87
CA THR A 209 -1.71 -1.17 -11.62
C THR A 209 -1.82 0.17 -10.92
N PHE A 210 -0.72 0.90 -10.86
CA PHE A 210 -0.71 2.31 -10.45
C PHE A 210 -0.07 3.16 -11.54
N TYR A 211 -0.66 4.31 -11.81
CA TYR A 211 -0.06 5.30 -12.69
C TYR A 211 0.01 6.65 -12.00
N THR A 212 1.08 7.39 -12.29
CA THR A 212 1.12 8.83 -12.03
C THR A 212 1.74 9.59 -13.19
N SER A 213 1.15 10.74 -13.53
CA SER A 213 1.74 11.69 -14.47
C SER A 213 2.85 12.53 -13.84
N LEU A 214 3.17 12.32 -12.56
CA LEU A 214 4.36 12.87 -11.92
C LEU A 214 5.60 12.05 -12.31
N GLY A 215 6.78 12.61 -12.13
CA GLY A 215 8.07 11.98 -12.45
C GLY A 215 9.04 12.91 -13.16
N HIS A 216 8.82 14.22 -13.09
CA HIS A 216 9.85 15.22 -13.40
C HIS A 216 11.03 15.07 -12.43
N ALA A 217 12.21 15.60 -12.78
CA ALA A 217 13.35 15.61 -11.87
C ALA A 217 13.02 16.26 -10.51
N ASP A 218 12.18 17.30 -10.51
CA ASP A 218 11.71 17.97 -9.29
C ASP A 218 10.76 17.09 -8.47
N ASP A 219 9.97 16.22 -9.12
CA ASP A 219 9.16 15.23 -8.40
C ASP A 219 10.08 14.21 -7.69
N PHE A 220 11.14 13.76 -8.35
CA PHE A 220 12.16 12.91 -7.72
C PHE A 220 12.97 13.63 -6.63
N ALA A 221 12.87 14.95 -6.49
CA ALA A 221 13.39 15.67 -5.33
C ALA A 221 12.33 15.81 -4.21
N ASN A 222 11.05 15.56 -4.52
CA ASN A 222 9.93 15.75 -3.61
C ASN A 222 9.71 14.51 -2.72
N PRO A 223 9.75 14.64 -1.38
CA PRO A 223 9.51 13.51 -0.48
C PRO A 223 8.09 12.93 -0.59
N ASN A 224 7.08 13.71 -0.99
CA ASN A 224 5.72 13.21 -1.20
C ASN A 224 5.65 12.27 -2.40
N PHE A 225 6.35 12.57 -3.49
CA PHE A 225 6.44 11.69 -4.65
C PHE A 225 7.15 10.37 -4.30
N HIS A 226 8.26 10.44 -3.55
CA HIS A 226 8.92 9.23 -3.06
C HIS A 226 7.99 8.34 -2.24
N LYS A 227 7.26 8.90 -1.26
CA LYS A 227 6.29 8.14 -0.47
C LYS A 227 5.18 7.56 -1.35
N LEU A 228 4.63 8.37 -2.26
CA LEU A 228 3.57 7.94 -3.17
C LEU A 228 3.98 6.71 -3.99
N VAL A 229 5.16 6.76 -4.64
CA VAL A 229 5.64 5.66 -5.49
C VAL A 229 6.07 4.46 -4.64
N THR A 230 6.72 4.65 -3.51
CA THR A 230 7.06 3.55 -2.57
C THR A 230 5.81 2.84 -2.06
N ASN A 231 4.79 3.59 -1.63
CA ASN A 231 3.53 3.00 -1.17
C ASN A 231 2.80 2.30 -2.33
N ALA A 232 2.88 2.85 -3.55
CA ALA A 232 2.36 2.19 -4.74
C ALA A 232 3.08 0.86 -5.04
N ILE A 233 4.40 0.79 -4.87
CA ILE A 233 5.16 -0.47 -4.98
C ILE A 233 4.66 -1.50 -3.97
N ALA A 234 4.55 -1.10 -2.69
CA ALA A 234 4.01 -1.98 -1.65
C ALA A 234 2.58 -2.43 -1.99
N TRP A 235 1.73 -1.51 -2.45
CA TRP A 235 0.35 -1.81 -2.86
C TRP A 235 0.26 -2.75 -4.04
N CYS A 236 1.07 -2.54 -5.06
CA CYS A 236 1.14 -3.42 -6.23
C CYS A 236 1.59 -4.83 -5.86
N LEU A 237 2.54 -4.96 -4.93
CA LEU A 237 3.07 -6.24 -4.44
C LEU A 237 2.19 -6.91 -3.37
N GLY A 238 1.08 -6.28 -2.95
CA GLY A 238 0.24 -6.80 -1.87
C GLY A 238 0.84 -6.64 -0.47
N ALA A 239 1.96 -5.92 -0.35
CA ALA A 239 2.60 -5.56 0.93
C ALA A 239 1.96 -4.32 1.59
N ASP A 240 1.00 -3.67 0.92
CA ASP A 240 0.03 -2.73 1.52
C ASP A 240 -1.05 -3.43 2.35
N ALA A 241 -1.11 -4.77 2.28
CA ALA A 241 -1.82 -5.54 3.26
C ALA A 241 -1.15 -5.22 4.60
N ARG A 242 -1.66 -4.17 5.27
CA ARG A 242 -1.47 -3.92 6.70
C ARG A 242 -1.46 -5.29 7.34
N PRO A 243 -0.45 -5.64 8.17
CA PRO A 243 -0.38 -6.96 8.75
C PRO A 243 -1.79 -7.30 9.23
N GLY A 244 -2.33 -8.42 8.73
CA GLY A 244 -3.69 -8.80 9.07
C GLY A 244 -3.84 -8.82 10.58
N ALA A 245 -5.04 -8.68 11.11
CA ALA A 245 -5.24 -8.59 12.56
C ALA A 245 -4.51 -9.72 13.32
N ILE A 246 -4.38 -10.91 12.71
CA ILE A 246 -3.55 -12.05 13.16
C ILE A 246 -2.06 -11.69 13.33
N ALA A 247 -1.42 -11.08 12.34
CA ALA A 247 0.02 -10.76 12.38
C ALA A 247 0.32 -9.66 13.41
N ILE A 248 -0.57 -8.66 13.51
CA ILE A 248 -0.47 -7.62 14.56
C ILE A 248 -0.66 -8.26 15.93
N ALA A 249 -1.66 -9.13 16.07
CA ALA A 249 -1.92 -9.84 17.31
C ALA A 249 -0.70 -10.67 17.76
N ALA A 250 -0.08 -11.42 16.84
CA ALA A 250 1.16 -12.15 17.12
C ALA A 250 2.32 -11.22 17.52
N GLN A 251 2.48 -10.08 16.85
CA GLN A 251 3.52 -9.09 17.19
C GLN A 251 3.39 -8.54 18.61
N TYR A 252 2.16 -8.33 19.08
CA TYR A 252 1.87 -7.72 20.38
C TYR A 252 1.42 -8.71 21.47
N GLY A 253 1.40 -10.01 21.17
CA GLY A 253 0.98 -11.06 22.10
C GLY A 253 -0.50 -10.99 22.48
N VAL A 254 -1.36 -10.62 21.54
CA VAL A 254 -2.82 -10.51 21.74
C VAL A 254 -3.47 -11.81 21.29
N GLU A 255 -4.09 -12.55 22.21
CA GLU A 255 -4.75 -13.80 21.88
C GLU A 255 -6.16 -13.56 21.29
N PRO A 256 -6.58 -14.31 20.26
CA PRO A 256 -7.92 -14.19 19.70
C PRO A 256 -9.02 -14.45 20.74
N GLY A 257 -9.95 -13.50 20.88
CA GLY A 257 -11.09 -13.60 21.81
C GLY A 257 -10.77 -13.15 23.24
N GLU A 258 -9.51 -12.87 23.57
CA GLU A 258 -9.10 -12.45 24.91
C GLU A 258 -8.72 -10.95 24.93
N PRO A 259 -9.57 -10.07 25.50
CA PRO A 259 -9.27 -8.65 25.56
C PRO A 259 -7.96 -8.34 26.30
N PHE A 260 -7.07 -7.61 25.64
CA PHE A 260 -5.77 -7.22 26.18
C PHE A 260 -5.78 -5.77 26.68
N ARG A 261 -5.27 -5.50 27.88
CA ARG A 261 -5.26 -4.14 28.46
C ARG A 261 -3.88 -3.53 28.40
N VAL A 262 -3.78 -2.30 27.94
CA VAL A 262 -2.50 -1.59 27.76
C VAL A 262 -2.53 -0.16 28.29
N GLY A 263 -1.34 0.39 28.57
CA GLY A 263 -1.16 1.81 28.89
C GLY A 263 -1.10 2.71 27.66
N VAL A 264 -1.05 4.03 27.87
CA VAL A 264 -1.10 5.05 26.79
C VAL A 264 -0.01 4.88 25.75
N ALA A 265 1.23 4.63 26.16
CA ALA A 265 2.38 4.56 25.24
C ALA A 265 2.25 3.41 24.23
N LEU A 266 1.91 2.20 24.71
CA LEU A 266 1.72 1.04 23.85
C LEU A 266 0.45 1.18 22.99
N PHE A 267 -0.64 1.72 23.57
CA PHE A 267 -1.87 1.99 22.81
C PHE A 267 -1.63 2.92 21.63
N GLU A 268 -0.91 4.03 21.84
CA GLU A 268 -0.55 4.97 20.77
C GLU A 268 0.35 4.31 19.73
N LYS A 269 1.36 3.55 20.17
CA LYS A 269 2.26 2.81 19.26
C LYS A 269 1.46 1.85 18.37
N MET A 270 0.60 1.02 18.96
CA MET A 270 -0.25 0.09 18.21
C MET A 270 -1.16 0.81 17.22
N TRP A 271 -1.74 1.94 17.63
CA TRP A 271 -2.58 2.77 16.78
C TRP A 271 -1.80 3.37 15.61
N ARG A 272 -0.67 4.02 15.86
CA ARG A 272 0.11 4.75 14.85
C ARG A 272 0.81 3.82 13.87
N ASP A 273 1.47 2.78 14.38
CA ASP A 273 2.29 1.89 13.55
C ASP A 273 1.43 1.05 12.61
N ASN A 274 0.20 0.72 13.00
CA ASN A 274 -0.64 -0.22 12.25
C ASN A 274 -1.98 0.39 11.78
N LYS A 275 -2.26 1.65 12.11
CA LYS A 275 -3.53 2.35 11.80
C LYS A 275 -4.75 1.54 12.20
N LEU A 276 -4.74 1.03 13.43
CA LEU A 276 -5.82 0.22 13.98
C LEU A 276 -7.11 1.02 14.15
N THR A 277 -8.24 0.32 14.18
CA THR A 277 -9.53 0.98 14.33
C THR A 277 -9.73 1.39 15.78
N LEU A 278 -9.81 2.70 16.03
CA LEU A 278 -10.19 3.24 17.33
C LEU A 278 -11.71 3.15 17.52
N LEU A 279 -12.13 2.78 18.73
CA LEU A 279 -13.53 2.78 19.15
C LEU A 279 -13.68 3.52 20.49
N ASP A 280 -14.34 4.66 20.44
CA ASP A 280 -14.76 5.42 21.61
C ASP A 280 -16.12 4.89 22.09
N VAL A 281 -16.18 4.46 23.36
CA VAL A 281 -17.44 4.00 23.96
C VAL A 281 -17.99 4.95 25.04
N ARG A 282 -17.55 6.20 25.02
CA ARG A 282 -18.06 7.27 25.90
C ARG A 282 -19.42 7.77 25.45
N THR A 283 -20.04 8.59 26.30
CA THR A 283 -21.33 9.20 26.03
C THR A 283 -21.26 10.27 24.95
N THR A 284 -22.41 10.61 24.35
CA THR A 284 -22.50 11.69 23.35
C THR A 284 -21.87 13.02 23.82
N PRO A 285 -22.14 13.53 25.04
CA PRO A 285 -21.52 14.76 25.51
C PRO A 285 -20.00 14.64 25.66
N GLU A 286 -19.50 13.49 26.13
CA GLU A 286 -18.06 13.24 26.29
C GLU A 286 -17.32 13.21 24.95
N TYR A 287 -17.91 12.57 23.93
CA TYR A 287 -17.35 12.51 22.57
C TYR A 287 -17.28 13.90 21.94
N ARG A 288 -18.37 14.67 22.01
CA ARG A 288 -18.47 16.04 21.48
C ARG A 288 -17.57 17.04 22.20
N ALA A 289 -17.28 16.82 23.48
CA ALA A 289 -16.32 17.66 24.22
C ALA A 289 -14.86 17.44 23.77
N GLY A 290 -14.59 16.31 23.12
CA GLY A 290 -13.32 15.99 22.48
C GLY A 290 -13.00 14.50 22.55
N HIS A 291 -12.35 13.98 21.52
CA HIS A 291 -12.09 12.56 21.29
C HIS A 291 -10.74 12.33 20.57
N LEU A 292 -10.27 11.08 20.48
CA LEU A 292 -9.08 10.76 19.68
C LEU A 292 -9.40 10.92 18.17
N PRO A 293 -8.47 11.44 17.34
CA PRO A 293 -8.67 11.57 15.90
C PRO A 293 -9.08 10.25 15.21
N ASP A 294 -9.90 10.34 14.17
CA ASP A 294 -10.32 9.21 13.32
C ASP A 294 -11.00 8.04 14.06
N THR A 295 -11.53 8.28 15.27
CA THR A 295 -12.19 7.25 16.07
C THR A 295 -13.63 6.98 15.61
N LYS A 296 -14.01 5.70 15.56
CA LYS A 296 -15.44 5.33 15.59
C LYS A 296 -15.99 5.60 16.98
N TRP A 297 -17.30 5.78 17.08
CA TRP A 297 -17.98 6.06 18.34
C TRP A 297 -19.28 5.26 18.45
N ILE A 298 -19.45 4.55 19.58
CA ILE A 298 -20.68 3.84 19.95
C ILE A 298 -20.87 4.00 21.45
N ASP A 299 -21.88 4.76 21.87
CA ASP A 299 -22.15 4.99 23.30
C ASP A 299 -22.46 3.69 24.04
N TRP A 300 -21.62 3.35 25.03
CA TRP A 300 -21.79 2.15 25.88
C TRP A 300 -23.14 2.11 26.60
N PHE A 301 -23.69 3.27 26.98
CA PHE A 301 -24.96 3.33 27.69
C PHE A 301 -26.17 3.35 26.75
N SER A 302 -25.95 3.41 25.43
CA SER A 302 -27.05 3.29 24.48
C SER A 302 -27.67 1.90 24.57
N PRO A 303 -29.01 1.78 24.59
CA PRO A 303 -29.67 0.47 24.50
C PRO A 303 -29.31 -0.26 23.20
N THR A 304 -28.91 0.47 22.15
CA THR A 304 -28.53 -0.07 20.84
C THR A 304 -27.05 -0.44 20.73
N PHE A 305 -26.25 -0.36 21.81
CA PHE A 305 -24.80 -0.64 21.75
C PHE A 305 -24.50 -1.99 21.08
N ALA A 306 -25.24 -3.03 21.44
CA ALA A 306 -25.03 -4.38 20.89
C ALA A 306 -25.33 -4.42 19.38
N ASP A 307 -26.41 -3.78 18.94
CA ASP A 307 -26.82 -3.76 17.54
C ASP A 307 -25.83 -2.96 16.69
N GLU A 308 -25.36 -1.81 17.19
CA GLU A 308 -24.35 -1.01 16.51
C GLU A 308 -22.99 -1.73 16.46
N ALA A 309 -22.58 -2.37 17.56
CA ALA A 309 -21.36 -3.14 17.59
C ALA A 309 -21.43 -4.35 16.65
N ALA A 310 -22.59 -5.01 16.51
CA ALA A 310 -22.77 -6.15 15.62
C ALA A 310 -22.59 -5.82 14.13
N LYS A 311 -22.74 -4.53 13.74
CA LYS A 311 -22.47 -4.04 12.37
C LYS A 311 -20.99 -3.89 12.06
N LEU A 312 -20.12 -3.93 13.08
CA LEU A 312 -18.68 -3.83 12.89
C LEU A 312 -18.10 -5.17 12.41
N ASP A 313 -16.98 -5.09 11.67
CA ASP A 313 -16.25 -6.24 11.15
C ASP A 313 -15.51 -6.95 12.29
N LYS A 314 -15.85 -8.21 12.56
CA LYS A 314 -15.35 -9.01 13.70
C LYS A 314 -13.91 -9.50 13.53
N ASP A 315 -13.40 -9.51 12.31
CA ASP A 315 -12.03 -9.92 11.99
C ASP A 315 -11.03 -8.76 12.07
N LYS A 316 -11.51 -7.52 12.27
CA LYS A 316 -10.65 -6.36 12.50
C LYS A 316 -10.11 -6.28 13.93
N PHE A 317 -9.00 -5.55 14.03
CA PHE A 317 -8.36 -5.21 15.29
C PHE A 317 -8.86 -3.86 15.79
N TYR A 318 -9.44 -3.84 17.01
CA TYR A 318 -9.97 -2.64 17.63
C TYR A 318 -9.19 -2.23 18.88
N LEU A 319 -8.95 -0.92 18.95
CA LEU A 319 -8.41 -0.22 20.10
C LEU A 319 -9.56 0.56 20.76
N VAL A 320 -10.03 0.07 21.91
CA VAL A 320 -11.24 0.56 22.58
C VAL A 320 -10.87 1.41 23.78
N TYR A 321 -11.54 2.56 23.94
CA TYR A 321 -11.35 3.41 25.11
C TYR A 321 -12.65 4.04 25.59
N CYS A 322 -12.69 4.35 26.88
CA CYS A 322 -13.76 5.15 27.49
C CYS A 322 -13.15 6.29 28.31
N ALA A 323 -13.90 6.90 29.24
CA ALA A 323 -13.33 7.96 30.09
C ALA A 323 -12.13 7.51 30.94
N GLY A 324 -12.20 6.34 31.57
CA GLY A 324 -11.21 5.88 32.56
C GLY A 324 -10.98 4.38 32.58
N GLY A 325 -11.16 3.70 31.44
CA GLY A 325 -10.87 2.27 31.26
C GLY A 325 -11.93 1.27 31.73
N VAL A 326 -12.92 1.66 32.56
CA VAL A 326 -13.91 0.69 33.09
C VAL A 326 -14.95 0.26 32.04
N ARG A 327 -15.56 1.21 31.34
CA ARG A 327 -16.58 0.91 30.32
C ARG A 327 -15.97 0.21 29.11
N SER A 328 -14.78 0.63 28.68
CA SER A 328 -14.08 0.03 27.54
C SER A 328 -13.65 -1.41 27.82
N ALA A 329 -13.20 -1.73 29.04
CA ALA A 329 -12.95 -3.13 29.41
C ALA A 329 -14.22 -3.99 29.35
N ARG A 330 -15.38 -3.47 29.79
CA ARG A 330 -16.67 -4.16 29.68
C ARG A 330 -17.13 -4.28 28.23
N ALA A 331 -16.92 -3.25 27.43
CA ALA A 331 -17.20 -3.25 26.00
C ALA A 331 -16.38 -4.31 25.27
N CYS A 332 -15.07 -4.39 25.52
CA CYS A 332 -14.23 -5.44 24.94
C CYS A 332 -14.71 -6.84 25.34
N LYS A 333 -15.05 -7.07 26.61
CA LYS A 333 -15.59 -8.38 27.03
C LYS A 333 -16.89 -8.73 26.31
N LYS A 334 -17.81 -7.76 26.17
CA LYS A 334 -19.07 -7.95 25.45
C LYS A 334 -18.85 -8.22 23.97
N MET A 335 -17.98 -7.44 23.32
CA MET A 335 -17.62 -7.62 21.90
C MET A 335 -16.92 -8.96 21.67
N SER A 336 -16.00 -9.38 22.55
CA SER A 336 -15.40 -10.73 22.48
C SER A 336 -16.48 -11.82 22.47
N GLY A 337 -17.47 -11.74 23.38
CA GLY A 337 -18.62 -12.65 23.39
C GLY A 337 -19.51 -12.58 22.13
N MET A 338 -19.40 -11.52 21.33
CA MET A 338 -20.08 -11.37 20.03
C MET A 338 -19.24 -11.90 18.85
N GLY A 339 -18.06 -12.44 19.12
CA GLY A 339 -17.14 -13.04 18.14
C GLY A 339 -16.03 -12.12 17.64
N PHE A 340 -15.80 -10.97 18.27
CA PHE A 340 -14.67 -10.10 17.92
C PHE A 340 -13.36 -10.73 18.41
N LYS A 341 -12.39 -10.88 17.50
CA LYS A 341 -11.16 -11.62 17.79
C LYS A 341 -10.09 -10.76 18.46
N TYR A 342 -9.93 -9.50 18.07
CA TYR A 342 -8.76 -8.72 18.47
C TYR A 342 -9.17 -7.38 19.08
N LEU A 343 -9.11 -7.32 20.41
CA LEU A 343 -9.61 -6.21 21.21
C LEU A 343 -8.55 -5.78 22.22
N VAL A 344 -8.21 -4.49 22.18
CA VAL A 344 -7.30 -3.89 23.16
C VAL A 344 -7.98 -2.73 23.86
N ASP A 345 -7.99 -2.74 25.19
CA ASP A 345 -8.53 -1.67 26.03
C ASP A 345 -7.42 -0.71 26.49
N LEU A 346 -7.69 0.60 26.37
CA LEU A 346 -6.88 1.64 26.99
C LEU A 346 -7.17 1.71 28.49
N ALA A 347 -6.33 1.12 29.32
CA ALA A 347 -6.58 1.00 30.75
C ALA A 347 -6.76 2.35 31.47
N PRO A 348 -5.98 3.41 31.18
CA PRO A 348 -6.20 4.73 31.78
C PRO A 348 -7.37 5.53 31.17
N GLY A 349 -7.97 5.03 30.08
CA GLY A 349 -8.97 5.73 29.28
C GLY A 349 -8.53 7.09 28.73
N PHE A 350 -9.51 7.84 28.26
CA PHE A 350 -9.35 9.21 27.73
C PHE A 350 -8.75 10.17 28.75
N LYS A 351 -9.02 9.99 30.05
CA LYS A 351 -8.39 10.76 31.13
C LYS A 351 -6.87 10.61 31.11
N GLY A 352 -6.37 9.37 31.05
CA GLY A 352 -4.93 9.13 30.96
C GLY A 352 -4.33 9.58 29.64
N TRP A 353 -5.06 9.44 28.53
CA TRP A 353 -4.65 9.99 27.23
C TRP A 353 -4.39 11.50 27.29
N LYS A 354 -5.33 12.26 27.87
CA LYS A 354 -5.18 13.71 28.08
C LYS A 354 -4.05 14.05 29.05
N ALA A 355 -3.93 13.31 30.16
CA ALA A 355 -2.87 13.53 31.15
C ALA A 355 -1.48 13.33 30.53
N ALA A 356 -1.35 12.44 29.54
CA ALA A 356 -0.12 12.22 28.78
C ALA A 356 0.11 13.24 27.64
N GLY A 357 -0.69 14.31 27.55
CA GLY A 357 -0.53 15.38 26.56
C GLY A 357 -0.78 14.96 25.11
N LYS A 358 -1.54 13.88 24.89
CA LYS A 358 -1.76 13.32 23.55
C LYS A 358 -2.85 14.07 22.78
N ALA A 359 -2.76 14.02 21.44
CA ALA A 359 -3.64 14.75 20.54
C ALA A 359 -5.12 14.35 20.68
N ILE A 360 -6.00 15.34 20.56
CA ILE A 360 -7.46 15.19 20.54
C ILE A 360 -8.08 16.04 19.42
N GLN A 361 -9.26 15.65 18.97
CA GLN A 361 -10.14 16.38 18.05
C GLN A 361 -11.40 16.80 18.80
N LYS A 362 -12.02 17.91 18.41
CA LYS A 362 -13.31 18.39 18.92
C LYS A 362 -14.38 18.26 17.86
#